data_AF-A0A496VUH8-F1
#
_entry.id   AF-A0A496VUH8-F1
#
_cell.length_a   1.000
_cell.length_b   1.000
_cell.length_c   1.000
_cell.angle_alpha   90.00
_cell.angle_beta   90.00
_cell.angle_gamma   90.00
#
_symmetry.space_group_name_H-M   'P 1'
#
loop_
_entity.id
_entity.type
_entity.pdbx_description
1 polymer ?
#
loop_
_entity_poly.entity_id
_entity_poly.type
_entity_poly.pdbx_seq_one_letter_code
_entity_poly.pdbx_strand_id
1 'polypeptide(L)'
;TLSGQITGTRFKETTTKIESVTISANSHLSNLVIGKNVKFEEGVTLDDSVTFEVHTAYMETHSIDTLPKLKGLSALDKQGKPLSTWARLEGGARMGTEGSGKKRYSKKLTLKRNPQKDVQIHGNVLTDVRHIGKRADILVVAARTAPGATSPSFYMLDKPGTPKPWDGAISSLAPFQSRTALAPVVSVPIWNNPLDIVGDVQVYLGYRLNDGTIVYSLEEVIEITLTE
;
A
#
# COMPACT_ATOMS: atom_id res chain seq x y z
N THR A 1 27.44 -0.50 15.98
CA THR A 1 27.19 0.02 14.62
C THR A 1 27.39 -1.10 13.64
N LEU A 2 26.53 -1.22 12.62
CA LEU A 2 26.67 -2.18 11.53
C LEU A 2 26.80 -1.42 10.21
N SER A 3 27.59 -1.93 9.27
CA SER A 3 27.88 -1.27 7.99
C SER A 3 28.04 -2.27 6.85
N GLY A 4 27.73 -1.85 5.62
CA GLY A 4 27.94 -2.63 4.41
C GLY A 4 26.76 -3.53 4.06
N GLN A 5 27.05 -4.74 3.54
CA GLN A 5 26.03 -5.74 3.22
C GLN A 5 25.67 -6.50 4.49
N ILE A 6 24.44 -6.33 4.98
CA ILE A 6 23.95 -6.96 6.21
C ILE A 6 22.82 -7.92 5.84
N THR A 7 23.13 -9.21 5.85
CA THR A 7 22.20 -10.26 5.45
C THR A 7 21.84 -11.12 6.65
N GLY A 8 20.54 -11.15 6.96
CA GLY A 8 19.99 -12.08 7.94
C GLY A 8 19.66 -13.44 7.34
N THR A 9 19.15 -14.33 8.19
CA THR A 9 18.58 -15.62 7.80
C THR A 9 17.08 -15.58 8.01
N ARG A 10 16.33 -16.07 7.03
CA ARG A 10 14.88 -16.28 7.14
C ARG A 10 14.56 -17.70 6.69
N PHE A 11 14.34 -18.59 7.64
CA PHE A 11 14.05 -20.00 7.36
C PHE A 11 12.97 -20.53 8.30
N LYS A 12 11.82 -20.92 7.73
CA LYS A 12 10.63 -21.36 8.46
C LYS A 12 10.24 -20.39 9.58
N GLU A 13 10.59 -20.71 10.82
CA GLU A 13 10.28 -19.95 12.04
C GLU A 13 11.47 -19.13 12.55
N THR A 14 12.65 -19.30 11.96
CA THR A 14 13.85 -18.57 12.35
C THR A 14 13.97 -17.31 11.50
N THR A 15 14.02 -16.16 12.17
CA THR A 15 14.32 -14.87 11.54
C THR A 15 15.47 -14.19 12.28
N THR A 16 16.41 -13.61 11.54
CA THR A 16 17.42 -12.73 12.15
C THR A 16 16.78 -11.40 12.49
N LYS A 17 16.60 -11.15 13.79
CA LYS A 17 16.14 -9.87 14.31
C LYS A 17 17.33 -9.01 14.74
N ILE A 18 17.31 -7.73 14.39
CA ILE A 18 18.30 -6.75 14.88
C ILE A 18 17.62 -5.69 15.74
N GLU A 19 18.28 -5.31 16.83
CA GLU A 19 17.77 -4.33 17.80
C GLU A 19 18.92 -3.50 18.36
N SER A 20 18.62 -2.27 18.78
CA SER A 20 19.55 -1.37 19.48
C SER A 20 20.89 -1.15 18.75
N VAL A 21 20.84 -1.08 17.42
CA VAL A 21 22.00 -0.83 16.56
C VAL A 21 21.79 0.42 15.70
N THR A 22 22.89 1.11 15.41
CA THR A 22 22.94 2.10 14.32
C THR A 22 23.45 1.41 13.05
N ILE A 23 22.70 1.55 11.97
CA ILE A 23 23.07 1.13 10.62
C ILE A 23 23.70 2.31 9.90
N SER A 24 24.96 2.15 9.49
CA SER A 24 25.72 3.20 8.81
C SER A 24 25.22 3.49 7.41
N ALA A 25 25.49 4.71 6.93
CA ALA A 25 25.14 5.17 5.60
C ALA A 25 25.61 4.20 4.50
N ASN A 26 24.85 4.14 3.41
CA ASN A 26 25.12 3.27 2.25
C ASN A 26 25.14 1.76 2.56
N SER A 27 24.61 1.34 3.71
CA SER A 27 24.42 -0.09 3.99
C SER A 27 23.20 -0.64 3.25
N HIS A 28 23.23 -1.94 2.98
CA HIS A 28 22.17 -2.66 2.28
C HIS A 28 21.74 -3.86 3.13
N LEU A 29 20.45 -3.95 3.44
CA LEU A 29 19.90 -4.90 4.41
C LEU A 29 18.94 -5.87 3.73
N SER A 30 19.18 -7.17 3.93
CA SER A 30 18.33 -8.23 3.38
C SER A 30 18.00 -9.29 4.42
N ASN A 31 16.79 -9.88 4.34
CA ASN A 31 16.34 -11.02 5.15
C ASN A 31 16.39 -10.78 6.68
N LEU A 32 16.04 -9.57 7.13
CA LEU A 32 16.09 -9.13 8.53
C LEU A 32 14.72 -8.73 9.06
N VAL A 33 14.51 -8.89 10.37
CA VAL A 33 13.46 -8.20 11.12
C VAL A 33 14.08 -7.04 11.88
N ILE A 34 13.65 -5.82 11.58
CA ILE A 34 14.04 -4.60 12.29
C ILE A 34 13.18 -4.51 13.55
N GLY A 35 13.81 -4.68 14.70
CA GLY A 35 13.17 -4.54 16.00
C GLY A 35 13.39 -3.17 16.63
N LYS A 36 13.41 -3.14 17.97
CA LYS A 36 13.41 -1.90 18.74
C LYS A 36 14.73 -1.15 18.63
N ASN A 37 14.64 0.18 18.73
CA ASN A 37 15.80 1.09 18.86
C ASN A 37 16.84 0.99 17.74
N VAL A 38 16.47 0.48 16.56
CA VAL A 38 17.33 0.55 15.37
C VAL A 38 17.31 1.97 14.81
N LYS A 39 18.50 2.53 14.60
CA LYS A 39 18.70 3.82 13.96
C LYS A 39 19.34 3.61 12.60
N PHE A 40 18.94 4.43 11.63
CA PHE A 40 19.44 4.37 10.27
C PHE A 40 20.05 5.72 9.91
N GLU A 41 21.26 5.70 9.39
CA GLU A 41 21.85 6.86 8.72
C GLU A 41 21.27 7.04 7.31
N GLU A 42 21.53 8.19 6.70
CA GLU A 42 21.07 8.50 5.34
C GLU A 42 21.68 7.53 4.32
N GLY A 43 20.90 7.14 3.30
CA GLY A 43 21.36 6.24 2.24
C GLY A 43 21.33 4.75 2.57
N VAL A 44 20.75 4.34 3.70
CA VAL A 44 20.47 2.91 3.95
C VAL A 44 19.37 2.41 3.03
N THR A 45 19.65 1.29 2.35
CA THR A 45 18.70 0.60 1.46
C THR A 45 18.20 -0.69 2.13
N LEU A 46 16.89 -0.94 2.03
CA LEU A 46 16.23 -2.13 2.58
C LEU A 46 15.57 -2.92 1.46
N ASP A 47 15.82 -4.22 1.43
CA ASP A 47 15.22 -5.13 0.47
C ASP A 47 13.75 -5.44 0.81
N ASP A 48 13.00 -5.98 -0.14
CA ASP A 48 11.62 -6.46 0.04
C ASP A 48 11.47 -7.53 1.14
N SER A 49 12.57 -8.20 1.48
CA SER A 49 12.65 -9.28 2.47
C SER A 49 12.80 -8.78 3.91
N VAL A 50 13.26 -7.54 4.11
CA VAL A 50 13.32 -6.90 5.44
C VAL A 50 11.90 -6.73 5.98
N THR A 51 11.64 -6.77 7.27
CA THR A 51 10.32 -6.39 7.85
C THR A 51 10.55 -5.60 9.12
N PHE A 52 9.58 -4.80 9.56
CA PHE A 52 9.64 -4.16 10.87
C PHE A 52 8.74 -4.90 11.85
N GLU A 53 9.28 -5.23 13.02
CA GLU A 53 8.53 -5.89 14.10
C GLU A 53 7.24 -5.13 14.45
N VAL A 54 7.30 -3.79 14.43
CA VAL A 54 6.15 -2.93 14.71
C VAL A 54 4.99 -3.16 13.75
N HIS A 55 5.25 -3.50 12.48
CA HIS A 55 4.19 -3.84 11.52
C HIS A 55 3.61 -5.21 11.82
N THR A 56 4.46 -6.23 11.98
CA THR A 56 4.04 -7.61 12.25
C THR A 56 3.21 -7.70 13.52
N ALA A 57 3.71 -7.16 14.63
CA ALA A 57 3.00 -7.15 15.91
C ALA A 57 1.67 -6.38 15.82
N TYR A 58 1.62 -5.28 15.07
CA TYR A 58 0.38 -4.52 14.90
C TYR A 58 -0.66 -5.29 14.09
N MET A 59 -0.26 -5.95 13.00
CA MET A 59 -1.19 -6.76 12.19
C MET A 59 -1.78 -7.92 13.00
N GLU A 60 -0.96 -8.62 13.79
CA GLU A 60 -1.42 -9.72 14.64
C GLU A 60 -2.41 -9.24 15.71
N THR A 61 -2.04 -8.20 16.46
CA THR A 61 -2.87 -7.66 17.55
C THR A 61 -4.19 -7.06 17.08
N HIS A 62 -4.26 -6.59 15.83
CA HIS A 62 -5.46 -5.98 15.26
C HIS A 62 -6.17 -6.88 14.24
N SER A 63 -5.74 -8.15 14.09
CA SER A 63 -6.30 -9.12 13.15
C SER A 63 -6.42 -8.57 11.72
N ILE A 64 -5.39 -7.87 11.25
CA ILE A 64 -5.35 -7.30 9.90
C ILE A 64 -4.98 -8.40 8.91
N ASP A 65 -5.83 -8.62 7.91
CA ASP A 65 -5.59 -9.56 6.82
C ASP A 65 -4.28 -9.22 6.09
N THR A 66 -3.47 -10.24 5.81
CA THR A 66 -2.33 -10.09 4.90
C THR A 66 -2.82 -10.01 3.46
N LEU A 67 -2.38 -8.97 2.75
CA LEU A 67 -2.75 -8.74 1.36
C LEU A 67 -1.53 -8.93 0.44
N PRO A 68 -1.73 -9.13 -0.86
CA PRO A 68 -0.62 -9.18 -1.80
C PRO A 68 0.20 -7.88 -1.80
N LYS A 69 1.53 -7.98 -1.73
CA LYS A 69 2.44 -6.82 -1.81
C LYS A 69 2.39 -6.16 -3.20
N LEU A 70 2.26 -4.85 -3.22
CA LEU A 70 2.41 -4.00 -4.41
C LEU A 70 3.85 -3.48 -4.48
N LYS A 71 4.59 -3.87 -5.51
CA LYS A 71 5.98 -3.43 -5.73
C LYS A 71 6.06 -2.07 -6.41
N GLY A 72 7.25 -1.47 -6.30
CA GLY A 72 7.58 -0.22 -6.98
C GLY A 72 6.72 0.95 -6.51
N LEU A 73 6.84 1.28 -5.22
CA LEU A 73 6.24 2.48 -4.66
C LEU A 73 7.15 3.69 -4.86
N SER A 74 6.55 4.87 -4.93
CA SER A 74 7.25 6.14 -5.04
C SER A 74 6.96 7.01 -3.83
N ALA A 75 7.92 7.83 -3.43
CA ALA A 75 7.72 8.89 -2.46
C ALA A 75 8.25 10.22 -3.01
N LEU A 76 7.48 11.28 -2.85
CA LEU A 76 7.79 12.62 -3.33
C LEU A 76 7.63 13.63 -2.19
N ASP A 77 8.47 14.65 -2.16
CA ASP A 77 8.24 15.83 -1.32
C ASP A 77 7.19 16.77 -1.94
N LYS A 78 6.87 17.87 -1.25
CA LYS A 78 5.89 18.87 -1.73
C LYS A 78 6.31 19.59 -3.02
N GLN A 79 7.57 19.48 -3.44
CA GLN A 79 8.09 20.02 -4.70
C GLN A 79 8.15 18.96 -5.82
N GLY A 80 7.72 17.72 -5.55
CA GLY A 80 7.79 16.62 -6.49
C GLY A 80 9.17 15.99 -6.60
N LYS A 81 10.09 16.27 -5.67
CA LYS A 81 11.41 15.64 -5.66
C LYS A 81 11.29 14.24 -5.04
N PRO A 82 11.92 13.21 -5.63
CA PRO A 82 11.95 11.87 -5.05
C PRO A 82 12.55 11.83 -3.64
N LEU A 83 11.92 11.03 -2.77
CA LEU A 83 12.36 10.71 -1.42
C LEU A 83 12.53 9.20 -1.25
N SER A 84 13.42 8.79 -0.35
CA SER A 84 13.47 7.40 0.09
C SER A 84 12.36 7.11 1.09
N THR A 85 11.72 5.96 0.97
CA THR A 85 10.76 5.48 1.96
C THR A 85 10.90 3.98 2.21
N TRP A 86 10.57 3.57 3.43
CA TRP A 86 10.45 2.18 3.84
C TRP A 86 9.00 1.77 4.07
N ALA A 87 8.05 2.61 3.68
CA ALA A 87 6.65 2.22 3.64
C ALA A 87 6.47 1.01 2.71
N ARG A 88 5.39 0.27 2.91
CA ARG A 88 4.93 -0.76 1.98
C ARG A 88 3.44 -0.64 1.78
N LEU A 89 3.02 -1.01 0.58
CA LEU A 89 1.63 -1.03 0.20
C LEU A 89 1.27 -2.47 -0.16
N GLU A 90 0.17 -2.93 0.39
CA GLU A 90 -0.43 -4.21 0.03
C GLU A 90 -1.83 -3.94 -0.46
N GLY A 91 -2.31 -4.76 -1.39
CA GLY A 91 -3.62 -4.56 -1.96
C GLY A 91 -4.07 -5.72 -2.80
N GLY A 92 -5.38 -5.92 -2.85
CA GLY A 92 -5.98 -6.86 -3.76
C GLY A 92 -7.49 -6.73 -3.83
N ALA A 93 -8.05 -7.45 -4.80
CA ALA A 93 -9.48 -7.59 -4.96
C ALA A 93 -9.89 -9.06 -4.84
N ARG A 94 -11.14 -9.28 -4.46
CA ARG A 94 -11.81 -10.58 -4.54
C ARG A 94 -13.31 -10.39 -4.80
N MET A 95 -13.95 -11.41 -5.33
CA MET A 95 -15.41 -11.47 -5.32
C MET A 95 -15.90 -11.79 -3.89
N GLY A 96 -16.87 -11.03 -3.39
CA GLY A 96 -17.57 -11.36 -2.16
C GLY A 96 -18.35 -12.65 -2.34
N THR A 97 -18.09 -13.67 -1.51
CA THR A 97 -18.98 -14.83 -1.39
C THR A 97 -19.58 -14.84 0.01
N GLU A 98 -20.89 -14.62 0.11
CA GLU A 98 -21.65 -15.35 1.11
C GLU A 98 -21.63 -16.84 0.74
N GLY A 99 -21.24 -17.69 1.68
CA GLY A 99 -21.46 -19.14 1.56
C GLY A 99 -20.65 -19.86 0.48
N SER A 100 -19.33 -19.73 0.47
CA SER A 100 -18.37 -20.79 0.08
C SER A 100 -16.96 -20.20 0.03
N GLY A 101 -16.07 -20.72 0.89
CA GLY A 101 -14.64 -20.41 1.02
C GLY A 101 -14.19 -19.02 0.60
N LYS A 102 -13.92 -18.11 1.56
CA LYS A 102 -13.35 -16.77 1.29
C LYS A 102 -12.21 -16.87 0.26
N LYS A 103 -12.46 -16.46 -0.98
CA LYS A 103 -11.41 -16.37 -2.00
C LYS A 103 -10.32 -15.43 -1.46
N ARG A 104 -9.07 -15.81 -1.66
CA ARG A 104 -7.93 -14.96 -1.28
C ARG A 104 -7.94 -13.70 -2.14
N TYR A 105 -7.50 -12.59 -1.57
CA TYR A 105 -7.26 -11.38 -2.34
C TYR A 105 -6.18 -11.62 -3.38
N SER A 106 -6.37 -11.08 -4.58
CA SER A 106 -5.42 -11.13 -5.68
C SER A 106 -5.11 -9.72 -6.17
N LYS A 107 -3.87 -9.47 -6.60
CA LYS A 107 -3.50 -8.20 -7.26
C LYS A 107 -4.21 -8.03 -8.59
N LYS A 108 -4.50 -9.14 -9.28
CA LYS A 108 -5.20 -9.16 -10.57
C LYS A 108 -6.47 -9.99 -10.45
N LEU A 109 -7.61 -9.42 -10.83
CA LEU A 109 -8.91 -10.07 -10.74
C LEU A 109 -9.68 -9.86 -12.04
N THR A 110 -9.90 -10.94 -12.80
CA THR A 110 -10.75 -10.90 -14.01
C THR A 110 -12.09 -11.55 -13.70
N LEU A 111 -13.19 -10.84 -13.93
CA LEU A 111 -14.54 -11.31 -13.65
C LEU A 111 -15.51 -10.89 -14.76
N LYS A 112 -16.60 -11.65 -14.91
CA LYS A 112 -17.77 -11.18 -15.66
C LYS A 112 -18.55 -10.17 -14.83
N ARG A 113 -19.03 -9.12 -15.48
CA ARG A 113 -19.88 -8.09 -14.88
C ARG A 113 -21.09 -8.77 -14.23
N ASN A 114 -21.34 -8.41 -12.98
CA ASN A 114 -22.48 -8.93 -12.23
C ASN A 114 -22.98 -7.87 -11.25
N PRO A 115 -24.10 -7.20 -11.55
CA PRO A 115 -24.64 -6.12 -10.70
C PRO A 115 -25.20 -6.63 -9.35
N GLN A 116 -25.25 -7.95 -9.14
CA GLN A 116 -25.77 -8.57 -7.92
C GLN A 116 -24.66 -9.12 -7.02
N LYS A 117 -23.39 -9.04 -7.45
CA LYS A 117 -22.26 -9.59 -6.67
C LYS A 117 -21.29 -8.50 -6.30
N ASP A 118 -21.00 -8.43 -5.01
CA ASP A 118 -20.01 -7.51 -4.48
C ASP A 118 -18.60 -7.89 -4.93
N VAL A 119 -17.82 -6.86 -5.22
CA VAL A 119 -16.37 -6.95 -5.33
C VAL A 119 -15.78 -6.26 -4.11
N GLN A 120 -14.91 -6.96 -3.39
CA GLN A 120 -14.15 -6.42 -2.29
C GLN A 120 -12.79 -5.97 -2.80
N ILE A 121 -12.47 -4.69 -2.64
CA ILE A 121 -11.15 -4.12 -2.87
C ILE A 121 -10.62 -3.63 -1.54
N HIS A 122 -9.44 -4.10 -1.16
CA HIS A 122 -8.83 -3.81 0.12
C HIS A 122 -7.36 -3.46 -0.08
N GLY A 123 -6.87 -2.49 0.67
CA GLY A 123 -5.44 -2.20 0.79
C GLY A 123 -4.95 -2.09 2.23
N ASN A 124 -3.66 -2.35 2.44
CA ASN A 124 -2.96 -2.05 3.69
C ASN A 124 -1.83 -1.07 3.40
N VAL A 125 -1.71 -0.04 4.23
CA VAL A 125 -0.53 0.84 4.26
C VAL A 125 0.32 0.45 5.45
N LEU A 126 1.44 -0.21 5.21
CA LEU A 126 2.49 -0.41 6.22
C LEU A 126 3.32 0.87 6.23
N THR A 127 3.02 1.74 7.18
CA THR A 127 3.56 3.09 7.25
C THR A 127 5.08 3.06 7.40
N ASP A 128 5.80 3.95 6.72
CA ASP A 128 7.22 4.17 6.98
C ASP A 128 7.41 4.41 8.48
N VAL A 129 8.32 3.70 9.14
CA VAL A 129 8.47 3.81 10.60
C VAL A 129 8.80 5.24 11.06
N ARG A 130 9.35 6.08 10.18
CA ARG A 130 9.61 7.52 10.43
C ARG A 130 8.35 8.38 10.35
N HIS A 131 7.25 7.85 9.80
CA HIS A 131 5.97 8.52 9.59
C HIS A 131 4.88 8.08 10.57
N ILE A 132 5.10 7.01 11.34
CA ILE A 132 4.18 6.55 12.39
C ILE A 132 3.95 7.68 13.40
N GLY A 133 2.69 7.90 13.80
CA GLY A 133 2.29 8.96 14.72
C GLY A 133 2.06 10.33 14.05
N LYS A 134 2.49 10.53 12.80
CA LYS A 134 2.25 11.78 12.07
C LYS A 134 0.83 11.84 11.51
N ARG A 135 0.27 13.04 11.43
CA ARG A 135 -1.00 13.30 10.74
C ARG A 135 -0.84 13.11 9.24
N ALA A 136 -1.81 12.44 8.62
CA ALA A 136 -1.79 12.15 7.19
C ALA A 136 -3.20 11.88 6.63
N ASP A 137 -3.33 12.04 5.32
CA ASP A 137 -4.46 11.58 4.55
C ASP A 137 -4.10 10.28 3.81
N ILE A 138 -4.97 9.27 3.86
CA ILE A 138 -4.93 8.12 2.96
C ILE A 138 -5.59 8.52 1.64
N LEU A 139 -4.93 8.18 0.54
CA LEU A 139 -5.34 8.53 -0.82
C LEU A 139 -5.63 7.25 -1.61
N VAL A 140 -6.67 7.29 -2.43
CA VAL A 140 -7.04 6.21 -3.35
C VAL A 140 -7.41 6.83 -4.69
N VAL A 141 -6.79 6.34 -5.76
CA VAL A 141 -7.07 6.74 -7.14
C VAL A 141 -7.39 5.50 -7.96
N ALA A 142 -8.43 5.58 -8.78
CA ALA A 142 -8.80 4.56 -9.76
C ALA A 142 -8.60 5.11 -11.18
N ALA A 143 -7.85 4.39 -12.01
CA ALA A 143 -7.78 4.63 -13.44
C ALA A 143 -8.66 3.60 -14.14
N ARG A 144 -9.63 4.05 -14.93
CA ARG A 144 -10.55 3.19 -15.68
C ARG A 144 -10.30 3.32 -17.18
N THR A 145 -10.06 2.20 -17.85
CA THR A 145 -10.01 2.11 -19.30
C THR A 145 -11.26 1.38 -19.79
N ALA A 146 -12.18 2.12 -20.41
CA ALA A 146 -13.40 1.54 -20.99
C ALA A 146 -13.06 0.66 -22.21
N PRO A 147 -13.91 -0.33 -22.57
CA PRO A 147 -13.70 -1.13 -23.77
C PRO A 147 -13.54 -0.24 -25.01
N GLY A 148 -12.46 -0.47 -25.77
CA GLY A 148 -12.13 0.30 -26.97
C GLY A 148 -11.50 1.69 -26.72
N ALA A 149 -11.37 2.13 -25.47
CA ALA A 149 -10.66 3.36 -25.15
C ALA A 149 -9.14 3.19 -25.24
N THR A 150 -8.44 4.22 -25.71
CA THR A 150 -6.97 4.25 -25.81
C THR A 150 -6.29 4.90 -24.60
N SER A 151 -7.06 5.52 -23.71
CA SER A 151 -6.53 6.22 -22.53
C SER A 151 -7.49 6.08 -21.34
N PRO A 152 -6.96 5.97 -20.12
CA PRO A 152 -7.78 5.85 -18.93
C PRO A 152 -8.41 7.19 -18.52
N SER A 153 -9.59 7.12 -17.93
CA SER A 153 -10.17 8.19 -17.11
C SER A 153 -9.77 7.99 -15.65
N PHE A 154 -9.34 9.05 -14.98
CA PHE A 154 -8.90 8.98 -13.59
C PHE A 154 -9.96 9.48 -12.62
N TYR A 155 -10.06 8.79 -11.49
CA TYR A 155 -11.00 9.09 -10.41
C TYR A 155 -10.29 9.03 -9.07
N MET A 156 -10.54 9.97 -8.18
CA MET A 156 -10.19 9.88 -6.77
C MET A 156 -11.38 9.37 -5.97
N LEU A 157 -11.14 8.62 -4.90
CA LEU A 157 -12.18 8.20 -3.96
C LEU A 157 -12.09 9.06 -2.71
N ASP A 158 -13.20 9.72 -2.35
CA ASP A 158 -13.30 10.50 -1.13
C ASP A 158 -13.92 9.69 0.04
N LYS A 159 -14.16 10.32 1.19
CA LYS A 159 -14.65 9.67 2.42
C LYS A 159 -15.92 8.79 2.28
N PRO A 160 -16.92 9.11 1.44
CA PRO A 160 -18.03 8.17 1.16
C PRO A 160 -17.65 7.02 0.22
N GLY A 161 -16.40 6.92 -0.24
CA GLY A 161 -15.95 5.99 -1.27
C GLY A 161 -16.54 6.29 -2.64
N THR A 162 -17.00 7.52 -2.87
CA THR A 162 -17.61 7.90 -4.14
C THR A 162 -16.52 8.27 -5.14
N PRO A 163 -16.47 7.64 -6.32
CA PRO A 163 -15.52 8.04 -7.36
C PRO A 163 -15.84 9.46 -7.85
N LYS A 164 -14.85 10.35 -7.80
CA LYS A 164 -14.90 11.70 -8.36
C LYS A 164 -13.84 11.86 -9.44
N PRO A 165 -14.15 12.49 -10.59
CA PRO A 165 -13.13 12.75 -11.61
C PRO A 165 -11.91 13.45 -11.00
N TRP A 166 -10.72 13.00 -11.38
CA TRP A 166 -9.45 13.60 -10.97
C TRP A 166 -8.75 14.21 -12.20
N ASP A 167 -8.26 15.43 -12.04
CA ASP A 167 -7.60 16.21 -13.09
C ASP A 167 -6.11 15.88 -13.25
N GLY A 168 -5.58 14.94 -12.45
CA GLY A 168 -4.17 14.57 -12.42
C GLY A 168 -3.30 15.46 -11.53
N ALA A 169 -3.85 16.53 -10.94
CA ALA A 169 -3.12 17.39 -10.03
C ALA A 169 -3.05 16.77 -8.62
N ILE A 170 -1.85 16.57 -8.10
CA ILE A 170 -1.65 16.04 -6.75
C ILE A 170 -2.36 16.88 -5.66
N SER A 171 -2.39 18.20 -5.85
CA SER A 171 -3.03 19.15 -4.94
C SER A 171 -4.55 19.04 -4.92
N SER A 172 -5.18 18.50 -5.97
CA SER A 172 -6.64 18.33 -6.05
C SER A 172 -7.12 17.02 -5.40
N LEU A 173 -6.19 16.10 -5.03
CA LEU A 173 -6.54 14.82 -4.44
C LEU A 173 -7.29 14.98 -3.12
N ALA A 174 -8.52 14.49 -3.12
CA ALA A 174 -9.37 14.39 -1.94
C ALA A 174 -8.89 13.23 -1.04
N PRO A 175 -8.92 13.41 0.29
CA PRO A 175 -8.61 12.32 1.20
C PRO A 175 -9.71 11.26 1.19
N PHE A 176 -9.32 10.00 1.01
CA PHE A 176 -10.20 8.85 1.24
C PHE A 176 -10.44 8.66 2.75
N GLN A 177 -9.37 8.76 3.55
CA GLN A 177 -9.45 8.76 5.01
C GLN A 177 -8.45 9.74 5.59
N SER A 178 -8.87 10.64 6.48
CA SER A 178 -7.93 11.47 7.25
C SER A 178 -7.60 10.80 8.58
N ARG A 179 -6.30 10.75 8.92
CA ARG A 179 -5.77 10.18 10.16
C ARG A 179 -5.07 11.26 10.96
N THR A 180 -5.47 11.45 12.22
CA THR A 180 -4.79 12.37 13.14
C THR A 180 -3.37 11.89 13.47
N ALA A 181 -3.17 10.57 13.44
CA ALA A 181 -1.88 9.90 13.57
C ALA A 181 -1.89 8.61 12.75
N LEU A 182 -0.85 8.38 11.94
CA LEU A 182 -0.68 7.11 11.23
C LEU A 182 -0.31 5.99 12.19
N ALA A 183 -1.06 4.90 12.13
CA ALA A 183 -0.71 3.65 12.78
C ALA A 183 0.45 2.94 12.03
N PRO A 184 1.11 1.96 12.66
CA PRO A 184 2.07 1.10 11.95
C PRO A 184 1.47 0.47 10.69
N VAL A 185 0.24 -0.02 10.77
CA VAL A 185 -0.52 -0.50 9.61
C VAL A 185 -1.90 0.17 9.57
N VAL A 186 -2.24 0.76 8.43
CA VAL A 186 -3.57 1.32 8.18
C VAL A 186 -4.31 0.42 7.21
N SER A 187 -5.39 -0.20 7.69
CA SER A 187 -6.32 -0.99 6.87
C SER A 187 -7.26 -0.06 6.10
N VAL A 188 -7.39 -0.30 4.80
CA VAL A 188 -8.10 0.55 3.84
C VAL A 188 -9.14 -0.30 3.08
N PRO A 189 -10.39 -0.37 3.59
CA PRO A 189 -11.49 -1.00 2.85
C PRO A 189 -11.92 -0.07 1.72
N ILE A 190 -11.37 -0.26 0.51
CA ILE A 190 -11.52 0.65 -0.62
C ILE A 190 -12.92 0.55 -1.22
N TRP A 191 -13.41 -0.67 -1.42
CA TRP A 191 -14.69 -0.93 -2.09
C TRP A 191 -15.30 -2.24 -1.60
N ASN A 192 -16.63 -2.26 -1.41
CA ASN A 192 -17.40 -3.46 -1.08
C ASN A 192 -18.83 -3.30 -1.59
N ASN A 193 -18.96 -3.14 -2.91
CA ASN A 193 -20.23 -3.04 -3.62
C ASN A 193 -20.11 -3.74 -4.98
N PRO A 194 -21.19 -3.95 -5.73
CA PRO A 194 -21.11 -4.41 -7.10
C PRO A 194 -20.33 -3.42 -7.97
N LEU A 195 -19.55 -3.94 -8.92
CA LEU A 195 -18.91 -3.13 -9.95
C LEU A 195 -19.71 -3.26 -11.24
N ASP A 196 -20.64 -2.34 -11.45
CA ASP A 196 -21.52 -2.33 -12.62
C ASP A 196 -20.90 -1.57 -13.81
N ILE A 197 -19.66 -1.92 -14.15
CA ILE A 197 -18.91 -1.34 -15.25
C ILE A 197 -18.21 -2.44 -16.04
N VAL A 198 -17.87 -2.14 -17.29
CA VAL A 198 -17.00 -2.97 -18.14
C VAL A 198 -15.71 -2.20 -18.41
N GLY A 199 -14.62 -2.94 -18.59
CA GLY A 199 -13.28 -2.44 -18.85
C GLY A 199 -12.28 -2.80 -17.76
N ASP A 200 -11.11 -2.18 -17.83
CA ASP A 200 -10.04 -2.35 -16.88
C ASP A 200 -10.06 -1.23 -15.82
N VAL A 201 -9.81 -1.61 -14.57
CA VAL A 201 -9.66 -0.70 -13.45
C VAL A 201 -8.34 -0.97 -12.76
N GLN A 202 -7.52 0.06 -12.63
CA GLN A 202 -6.29 0.06 -11.85
C GLN A 202 -6.48 0.93 -10.61
N VAL A 203 -6.26 0.38 -9.42
CA VAL A 203 -6.41 1.10 -8.16
C VAL A 203 -5.05 1.35 -7.53
N TYR A 204 -4.74 2.63 -7.38
CA TYR A 204 -3.55 3.16 -6.73
C TYR A 204 -3.89 3.51 -5.28
N LEU A 205 -2.97 3.17 -4.37
CA LEU A 205 -3.09 3.43 -2.94
C LEU A 205 -1.89 4.26 -2.47
N GLY A 206 -2.11 5.15 -1.51
CA GLY A 206 -1.04 5.91 -0.91
C GLY A 206 -1.46 6.70 0.32
N TYR A 207 -0.56 7.56 0.79
CA TYR A 207 -0.85 8.54 1.82
C TYR A 207 -0.07 9.83 1.61
N ARG A 208 -0.59 10.93 2.14
CA ARG A 208 -0.01 12.28 2.11
C ARG A 208 0.14 12.80 3.53
N LEU A 209 1.36 13.17 3.92
CA LEU A 209 1.64 13.84 5.18
C LEU A 209 1.27 15.33 5.10
N ASN A 210 1.08 15.96 6.26
CA ASN A 210 0.81 17.40 6.35
C ASN A 210 1.92 18.30 5.78
N ASP A 211 3.16 17.82 5.73
CA ASP A 211 4.29 18.56 5.13
C ASP A 211 4.30 18.52 3.60
N GLY A 212 3.34 17.79 3.00
CA GLY A 212 3.20 17.59 1.56
C GLY A 212 3.95 16.40 1.00
N THR A 213 4.64 15.61 1.84
CA THR A 213 5.22 14.33 1.43
C THR A 213 4.11 13.36 1.02
N ILE A 214 4.28 12.69 -0.13
CA ILE A 214 3.33 11.69 -0.63
C ILE A 214 4.06 10.38 -0.87
N VAL A 215 3.45 9.28 -0.46
CA VAL A 215 3.91 7.92 -0.75
C VAL A 215 2.78 7.16 -1.42
N TYR A 216 3.04 6.52 -2.55
CA TYR A 216 2.00 5.86 -3.35
C TYR A 216 2.55 4.69 -4.19
N SER A 217 1.67 3.76 -4.56
CA SER A 217 1.97 2.66 -5.48
C SER A 217 2.18 3.20 -6.88
N LEU A 218 3.23 2.77 -7.60
CA LEU A 218 3.51 3.24 -8.96
C LEU A 218 3.60 2.10 -9.97
N GLU A 219 4.47 1.11 -9.75
CA GLU A 219 4.72 0.04 -10.73
C GLU A 219 3.65 -1.06 -10.68
N GLU A 220 3.35 -1.60 -9.50
CA GLU A 220 2.27 -2.56 -9.31
C GLU A 220 1.08 -1.92 -8.58
N VAL A 221 -0.12 -2.26 -9.05
CA VAL A 221 -1.41 -1.76 -8.54
C VAL A 221 -2.40 -2.92 -8.41
N ILE A 222 -3.56 -2.65 -7.82
CA ILE A 222 -4.67 -3.60 -7.86
C ILE A 222 -5.35 -3.46 -9.24
N GLU A 223 -5.36 -4.53 -10.01
CA GLU A 223 -5.93 -4.61 -11.35
C GLU A 223 -7.23 -5.44 -11.33
N ILE A 224 -8.29 -4.88 -11.90
CA ILE A 224 -9.59 -5.53 -12.04
C ILE A 224 -10.03 -5.41 -13.49
N THR A 225 -10.29 -6.53 -14.15
CA THR A 225 -10.86 -6.56 -15.50
C THR A 225 -12.29 -7.09 -15.41
N LEU A 226 -13.24 -6.26 -15.83
CA LEU A 226 -14.66 -6.61 -15.90
C LEU A 226 -15.05 -6.81 -17.37
N THR A 227 -15.44 -8.02 -17.73
CA THR A 227 -15.97 -8.36 -19.06
C THR A 227 -17.50 -8.38 -19.03
N GLU A 228 -18.13 -8.39 -20.19
CA GLU A 228 -19.54 -8.80 -20.30
C GLU A 228 -19.77 -10.24 -19.75
#